data_AF-A0A7K6B0Z4-F1
#
_entry.id   AF-A0A7K6B0Z4-F1
#
_cell.length_a   1.000
_cell.length_b   1.000
_cell.length_c   1.000
_cell.angle_alpha   90.00
_cell.angle_beta   90.00
_cell.angle_gamma   90.00
#
_symmetry.space_group_name_H-M   'P 1'
#
loop_
_entity.id
_entity.type
_entity.pdbx_description
1 polymer ?
#
loop_
_entity_poly.entity_id
_entity_poly.type
_entity_poly.pdbx_seq_one_letter_code
_entity_poly.pdbx_strand_id
1 'polypeptide(L)'
;AAREQQILEKERRAKLQYEKQMEERWRRLEEQRQREEQKRAAVEEKRRQKLKEEEERLEAMMRRSLERSQQLEQKQKRWSWGGALAAGAGGRDDQSVKFTGSKVASQRMSYKICPSSSRKELVLARATTHRMHLSPMENFLVSRLLTPTQSSLARSRSTLMLS
;
A
#
# COMPACT_ATOMS: atom_id res chain seq x y z
N ALA A 1 -71.57 -9.16 9.01
CA ALA A 1 -70.94 -9.08 10.34
C ALA A 1 -70.16 -10.36 10.73
N ALA A 2 -70.78 -11.44 11.23
CA ALA A 2 -70.02 -12.57 11.81
C ALA A 2 -69.14 -13.36 10.81
N ARG A 3 -69.60 -13.52 9.56
CA ARG A 3 -68.83 -14.21 8.51
C ARG A 3 -67.63 -13.41 8.01
N GLU A 4 -67.76 -12.09 7.94
CA GLU A 4 -66.66 -11.18 7.56
C GLU A 4 -65.54 -11.20 8.61
N GLN A 5 -65.89 -11.28 9.89
CA GLN A 5 -64.89 -11.41 10.96
C GLN A 5 -64.09 -12.72 10.86
N GLN A 6 -64.74 -13.84 10.52
CA GLN A 6 -64.05 -15.11 10.31
C GLN A 6 -63.13 -15.09 9.08
N ILE A 7 -63.51 -14.38 8.02
CA ILE A 7 -62.68 -14.21 6.82
C ILE A 7 -61.43 -13.39 7.18
N LEU A 8 -61.60 -12.26 7.85
CA LEU A 8 -60.50 -11.40 8.30
C LEU A 8 -59.55 -12.15 9.26
N GLU A 9 -60.08 -13.00 10.14
CA GLU A 9 -59.26 -13.78 11.05
C GLU A 9 -58.40 -14.84 10.31
N LYS A 10 -58.99 -15.50 9.30
CA LYS A 10 -58.25 -16.44 8.43
C LYS A 10 -57.18 -15.72 7.60
N GLU A 11 -57.47 -14.53 7.08
CA GLU A 11 -56.50 -13.71 6.36
C GLU A 11 -55.33 -13.25 7.26
N ARG A 12 -55.62 -12.87 8.51
CA ARG A 12 -54.57 -12.53 9.49
C ARG A 12 -53.67 -13.73 9.78
N ARG A 13 -54.25 -14.92 9.95
CA ARG A 13 -53.49 -16.16 10.17
C ARG A 13 -52.62 -16.52 8.96
N ALA A 14 -53.15 -16.38 7.74
CA ALA A 14 -52.39 -16.62 6.51
C ALA A 14 -51.23 -15.63 6.34
N LYS A 15 -51.46 -14.34 6.61
CA LYS A 15 -50.41 -13.31 6.58
C LYS A 15 -49.28 -13.60 7.56
N LEU A 16 -49.62 -13.98 8.80
CA LEU A 16 -48.63 -14.33 9.83
C LEU A 16 -47.79 -15.56 9.46
N GLN A 17 -48.37 -16.56 8.79
CA GLN A 17 -47.61 -17.71 8.32
C GLN A 17 -46.64 -17.35 7.19
N TYR A 18 -47.08 -16.51 6.25
CA TYR A 18 -46.23 -16.01 5.18
C TYR A 18 -45.06 -15.18 5.72
N GLU A 19 -45.34 -14.28 6.66
CA GLU A 19 -44.34 -13.46 7.32
C GLU A 19 -43.30 -14.32 8.05
N LYS A 20 -43.72 -15.32 8.83
CA LYS A 20 -42.81 -16.26 9.49
C LYS A 20 -41.90 -17.01 8.51
N GLN A 21 -42.44 -17.51 7.40
CA GLN A 21 -41.62 -18.20 6.39
C GLN A 21 -40.60 -17.27 5.73
N MET A 22 -40.98 -16.02 5.47
CA MET A 22 -40.07 -15.02 4.92
C MET A 22 -39.00 -14.64 5.93
N GLU A 23 -39.37 -14.41 7.20
CA GLU A 23 -38.43 -14.14 8.29
C GLU A 23 -37.42 -15.28 8.48
N GLU A 24 -37.85 -16.54 8.40
CA GLU A 24 -36.93 -17.68 8.48
C GLU A 24 -35.93 -17.69 7.32
N ARG A 25 -36.37 -17.35 6.10
CA ARG A 25 -35.47 -17.23 4.94
C ARG A 25 -34.49 -16.08 5.11
N TRP A 26 -34.95 -14.92 5.59
CA TRP A 26 -34.10 -13.77 5.89
C TRP A 26 -33.10 -14.08 7.00
N ARG A 27 -33.52 -14.76 8.06
CA ARG A 27 -32.65 -15.18 9.16
C ARG A 27 -31.49 -16.06 8.67
N ARG A 28 -31.77 -17.02 7.78
CA ARG A 28 -30.73 -17.88 7.20
C ARG A 28 -29.72 -17.10 6.35
N LEU A 29 -30.19 -16.11 5.58
CA LEU A 29 -29.31 -15.23 4.79
C LEU A 29 -28.47 -14.31 5.69
N GLU A 30 -29.07 -13.79 6.75
CA GLU A 30 -28.38 -12.94 7.72
C GLU A 30 -27.30 -13.72 8.46
N GLU A 31 -27.58 -14.97 8.87
CA GLU A 31 -26.56 -15.85 9.44
C GLU A 31 -25.40 -16.14 8.48
N GLN A 32 -25.68 -16.29 7.17
CA GLN A 32 -24.63 -16.43 6.17
C GLN A 32 -23.80 -15.15 6.04
N ARG A 33 -24.45 -13.98 5.99
CA ARG A 33 -23.77 -12.67 5.99
C ARG A 33 -22.87 -12.51 7.20
N GLN A 34 -23.37 -12.80 8.41
CA GLN A 34 -22.58 -12.69 9.64
C GLN A 34 -21.37 -13.63 9.63
N ARG A 35 -21.51 -14.86 9.13
CA ARG A 35 -20.36 -15.79 8.99
C ARG A 35 -19.32 -15.27 8.00
N GLU A 36 -19.75 -14.66 6.90
CA GLU A 36 -18.83 -14.01 5.97
C GLU A 36 -18.19 -12.76 6.57
N GLU A 37 -18.94 -11.94 7.28
CA GLU A 37 -18.43 -10.75 7.97
C GLU A 37 -17.41 -11.11 9.03
N GLN A 38 -17.60 -12.18 9.81
CA GLN A 38 -16.57 -12.68 10.73
C GLN A 38 -15.28 -13.05 10.00
N LYS A 39 -15.38 -13.71 8.84
CA LYS A 39 -14.22 -14.06 8.02
C LYS A 39 -13.53 -12.81 7.45
N ARG A 40 -14.32 -11.85 6.96
CA ARG A 40 -13.82 -10.57 6.44
C ARG A 40 -13.14 -9.76 7.55
N ALA A 41 -13.78 -9.62 8.71
CA ALA A 41 -13.26 -8.91 9.87
C ALA A 41 -11.94 -9.50 10.37
N ALA A 42 -11.82 -10.84 10.45
CA ALA A 42 -10.56 -11.48 10.84
C ALA A 42 -9.40 -11.18 9.87
N VAL A 43 -9.69 -11.09 8.57
CA VAL A 43 -8.69 -10.71 7.55
C VAL A 43 -8.37 -9.22 7.61
N GLU A 44 -9.38 -8.37 7.78
CA GLU A 44 -9.19 -6.93 7.91
C GLU A 44 -8.39 -6.56 9.15
N GLU A 45 -8.65 -7.18 10.30
CA GLU A 45 -7.84 -6.98 11.51
C GLU A 45 -6.39 -7.41 11.31
N LYS A 46 -6.13 -8.54 10.62
CA LYS A 46 -4.75 -8.92 10.24
C LYS A 46 -4.08 -7.89 9.34
N ARG A 47 -4.81 -7.33 8.37
CA ARG A 47 -4.31 -6.27 7.49
C ARG A 47 -4.04 -4.99 8.28
N ARG A 48 -4.92 -4.62 9.21
CA ARG A 48 -4.75 -3.45 10.08
C ARG A 48 -3.58 -3.60 11.03
N GLN A 49 -3.36 -4.79 11.58
CA GLN A 49 -2.18 -5.09 12.40
C GLN A 49 -0.89 -4.87 11.61
N LYS A 50 -0.81 -5.36 10.38
CA LYS A 50 0.38 -5.16 9.53
C LYS A 50 0.68 -3.70 9.26
N LEU A 51 -0.35 -2.91 8.97
CA LEU A 51 -0.19 -1.47 8.76
C LEU A 51 0.29 -0.76 10.03
N LYS A 52 -0.27 -1.11 11.20
CA LYS A 52 0.16 -0.56 12.49
C LYS A 52 1.61 -0.93 12.84
N GLU A 53 2.02 -2.19 12.62
CA GLU A 53 3.40 -2.63 12.84
C GLU A 53 4.40 -1.88 11.93
N GLU A 54 4.04 -1.66 10.66
CA GLU A 54 4.86 -0.87 9.73
C GLU A 54 4.95 0.60 10.13
N GLU A 55 3.82 1.19 10.55
CA GLU A 55 3.75 2.55 11.08
C GLU A 55 4.64 2.70 12.33
N GLU A 56 4.53 1.80 13.30
CA GLU A 56 5.39 1.77 14.50
C GLU A 56 6.86 1.57 14.16
N ARG A 57 7.18 0.72 13.18
CA ARG A 57 8.56 0.51 12.73
C ARG A 57 9.15 1.78 12.11
N LEU A 58 8.38 2.48 11.29
CA LEU A 58 8.78 3.75 10.70
C LEU A 58 8.91 4.82 11.79
N GLU A 59 7.97 4.90 12.72
CA GLU A 59 8.03 5.82 13.86
C GLU A 59 9.27 5.56 14.72
N ALA A 60 9.58 4.30 15.03
CA ALA A 60 10.78 3.93 15.77
C ALA A 60 12.06 4.30 15.00
N MET A 61 12.07 4.17 13.67
CA MET A 61 13.19 4.64 12.85
C MET A 61 13.36 6.16 12.93
N MET A 62 12.27 6.91 12.84
CA MET A 62 12.28 8.37 12.97
C MET A 62 12.73 8.80 14.36
N ARG A 63 12.20 8.18 15.43
CA ARG A 63 12.61 8.43 16.81
C ARG A 63 14.10 8.16 17.01
N ARG A 64 14.62 7.02 16.55
CA ARG A 64 16.07 6.71 16.59
C ARG A 64 16.91 7.70 15.79
N SER A 65 16.39 8.22 14.68
CA SER A 65 17.09 9.23 13.89
C SER A 65 17.15 10.57 14.64
N LEU A 66 16.02 10.99 15.23
CA LEU A 66 15.92 12.21 16.03
C LEU A 66 16.84 12.12 17.25
N GLU A 67 16.83 11.01 17.98
CA GLU A 67 17.70 10.80 19.15
C GLU A 67 19.18 10.85 18.77
N ARG A 68 19.59 10.20 17.67
CA ARG A 68 20.96 10.29 17.17
C ARG A 68 21.35 11.73 16.83
N SER A 69 20.46 12.50 16.20
CA SER A 69 20.75 13.91 15.89
C SER A 69 20.87 14.78 17.14
N GLN A 70 20.02 14.56 18.15
CA GLN A 70 20.11 15.25 19.44
C GLN A 70 21.40 14.91 20.19
N GLN A 71 21.82 13.64 20.18
CA GLN A 71 23.10 13.23 20.76
C GLN A 71 24.29 13.87 20.05
N LEU A 72 24.24 14.00 18.71
CA LEU A 72 25.28 14.70 17.95
C LEU A 72 25.32 16.19 18.28
N GLU A 73 24.16 16.85 18.42
CA GLU A 73 24.08 18.26 18.82
C GLU A 73 24.68 18.48 20.23
N GLN A 74 24.34 17.61 21.19
CA GLN A 74 24.91 17.66 22.55
C GLN A 74 26.41 17.37 22.56
N LYS A 75 26.85 16.35 21.81
CA LYS A 75 28.28 16.03 21.65
C LYS A 75 29.04 17.15 20.95
N GLN A 76 28.46 17.81 19.96
CA GLN A 76 29.05 18.98 19.29
C GLN A 76 29.21 20.14 20.28
N LYS A 77 28.19 20.44 21.10
CA LYS A 77 28.28 21.45 22.18
C LYS A 77 29.39 21.11 23.19
N ARG A 78 29.66 19.82 23.44
CA ARG A 78 30.71 19.34 24.36
C ARG A 78 32.11 19.24 23.73
N TRP A 79 32.22 18.84 22.47
CA TRP A 79 33.47 18.73 21.70
C TRP A 79 33.80 19.98 20.88
N SER A 80 33.11 21.08 21.15
CA SER A 80 33.57 22.42 20.81
C SER A 80 34.83 22.73 21.64
N TRP A 81 35.93 22.03 21.37
CA TRP A 81 37.25 22.47 21.80
C TRP A 81 37.45 23.85 21.17
N GLY A 82 37.51 24.85 22.04
CA GLY A 82 37.54 26.25 21.68
C GLY A 82 38.65 26.57 20.68
N GLY A 83 38.27 27.12 19.54
CA GLY A 83 39.17 27.90 18.70
C GLY A 83 39.35 29.30 19.29
N ALA A 84 39.96 29.38 20.48
CA ALA A 84 40.35 30.63 21.12
C ALA A 84 41.72 30.48 21.78
N LEU A 85 42.77 30.35 20.97
CA LEU A 85 44.14 30.74 21.34
C LEU A 85 44.85 31.30 20.10
N ALA A 86 44.49 32.54 19.77
CA ALA A 86 45.45 33.47 19.22
C ALA A 86 46.32 33.95 20.41
N ALA A 87 47.51 33.37 20.60
CA ALA A 87 48.60 33.96 21.37
C ALA A 87 49.86 33.08 21.32
N GLY A 88 51.00 33.69 20.94
CA GLY A 88 52.31 33.22 21.36
C GLY A 88 53.25 32.77 20.25
N ALA A 89 54.25 33.61 19.97
CA ALA A 89 55.33 33.42 19.01
C ALA A 89 56.37 32.37 19.44
N GLY A 90 57.16 31.88 18.48
CA GLY A 90 58.44 31.20 18.74
C GLY A 90 58.80 30.16 17.69
N GLY A 91 59.77 30.47 16.83
CA GLY A 91 60.11 29.70 15.62
C GLY A 91 60.76 28.33 15.85
N ARG A 92 60.86 27.57 14.75
CA ARG A 92 62.12 27.15 14.10
C ARG A 92 61.82 26.31 12.86
N ASP A 93 62.72 26.44 11.91
CA ASP A 93 62.62 26.04 10.51
C ASP A 93 62.57 24.53 10.22
N ASP A 94 62.13 24.28 9.00
CA ASP A 94 62.55 23.21 8.08
C ASP A 94 62.21 21.75 8.43
N GLN A 95 61.20 21.23 7.73
CA GLN A 95 61.42 20.05 6.89
C GLN A 95 60.22 19.81 5.96
N SER A 96 60.50 19.96 4.67
CA SER A 96 59.65 19.50 3.59
C SER A 96 59.64 17.97 3.52
N VAL A 97 58.53 17.35 3.89
CA VAL A 97 58.22 15.96 3.51
C VAL A 97 56.81 15.89 2.95
N LYS A 98 56.77 15.57 1.66
CA LYS A 98 55.59 15.38 0.84
C LYS A 98 54.77 14.24 1.44
N PHE A 99 53.63 14.54 2.05
CA PHE A 99 52.57 13.54 2.25
C PHE A 99 51.47 13.79 1.22
N THR A 100 51.31 12.80 0.36
CA THR A 100 50.34 12.70 -0.72
C THR A 100 48.93 13.01 -0.21
N GLY A 101 48.35 14.10 -0.72
CA GLY A 101 46.95 14.41 -0.50
C GLY A 101 46.06 13.34 -1.15
N SER A 102 45.51 12.45 -0.33
CA SER A 102 44.37 11.62 -0.71
C SER A 102 43.20 12.53 -1.05
N LYS A 103 42.95 12.73 -2.34
CA LYS A 103 41.65 13.21 -2.84
C LYS A 103 40.61 12.15 -2.49
N VAL A 104 39.92 12.32 -1.37
CA VAL A 104 38.66 11.61 -1.13
C VAL A 104 37.66 12.15 -2.15
N ALA A 105 37.34 11.30 -3.13
CA ALA A 105 36.26 11.55 -4.06
C ALA A 105 34.97 11.75 -3.27
N SER A 106 34.46 12.98 -3.26
CA SER A 106 33.08 13.27 -2.85
C SER A 106 32.13 12.59 -3.82
N GLN A 107 31.77 11.33 -3.54
CA GLN A 107 30.65 10.66 -4.17
C GLN A 107 29.37 11.32 -3.63
N ARG A 108 28.96 12.41 -4.28
CA ARG A 108 27.69 13.10 -4.05
C ARG A 108 26.58 12.15 -4.52
N MET A 109 26.09 11.30 -3.63
CA MET A 109 24.96 10.40 -3.89
C MET A 109 23.70 11.26 -4.04
N SER A 110 23.39 11.68 -5.26
CA SER A 110 22.13 12.35 -5.58
C SER A 110 21.00 11.33 -5.48
N TYR A 111 20.29 11.29 -4.34
CA TYR A 111 18.97 10.71 -4.33
C TYR A 111 18.07 11.65 -5.15
N LYS A 112 17.80 11.30 -6.42
CA LYS A 112 16.66 11.88 -7.11
C LYS A 112 15.42 11.26 -6.47
N ILE A 113 14.91 11.91 -5.44
CA ILE A 113 13.50 11.76 -5.06
C ILE A 113 12.72 12.33 -6.24
N CYS A 114 12.08 11.45 -7.00
CA CYS A 114 11.06 11.86 -7.96
C CYS A 114 9.77 12.02 -7.15
N PRO A 115 9.23 13.24 -6.95
CA PRO A 115 7.98 13.42 -6.27
C PRO A 115 6.86 13.33 -7.31
N SER A 116 6.44 12.12 -7.69
CA SER A 116 5.17 11.99 -8.40
C SER A 116 4.05 12.02 -7.36
N SER A 117 3.68 13.22 -6.93
CA SER A 117 2.39 13.45 -6.28
C SER A 117 1.60 14.49 -7.06
N SER A 118 0.55 13.99 -7.70
CA SER A 118 -0.74 14.65 -7.83
C SER A 118 -0.87 15.81 -8.82
N ARG A 119 -1.49 15.54 -9.97
CA ARG A 119 -2.79 16.17 -10.31
C ARG A 119 -3.43 15.60 -11.57
N LYS A 120 -4.76 15.59 -11.53
CA LYS A 120 -5.71 15.25 -12.57
C LYS A 120 -5.55 16.19 -13.76
N GLU A 121 -5.42 15.67 -14.99
CA GLU A 121 -6.01 16.25 -16.20
C GLU A 121 -6.08 15.18 -17.30
N LEU A 122 -7.21 15.13 -17.96
CA LEU A 122 -7.60 14.17 -18.98
C LEU A 122 -7.52 14.93 -20.32
N VAL A 123 -6.39 14.89 -21.03
CA VAL A 123 -6.34 15.34 -22.43
C VAL A 123 -5.39 14.46 -23.23
N LEU A 124 -5.96 13.91 -24.30
CA LEU A 124 -5.40 13.09 -25.36
C LEU A 124 -4.01 13.57 -25.84
N ALA A 125 -2.92 12.97 -25.36
CA ALA A 125 -1.58 13.15 -25.93
C ALA A 125 -1.14 11.86 -26.63
N ARG A 126 -1.14 11.98 -27.95
CA ARG A 126 -0.93 11.00 -29.00
C ARG A 126 0.48 10.37 -28.98
N ALA A 127 0.49 9.04 -28.97
CA ALA A 127 1.48 8.13 -29.56
C ALA A 127 2.97 8.50 -29.45
N THR A 128 3.61 8.07 -28.35
CA THR A 128 4.99 7.57 -28.39
C THR A 128 4.96 6.07 -28.13
N THR A 129 5.32 5.28 -29.14
CA THR A 129 5.46 3.83 -29.06
C THR A 129 6.65 3.46 -28.19
N HIS A 130 6.50 3.58 -26.87
CA HIS A 130 7.39 2.91 -25.94
C HIS A 130 7.11 1.41 -26.03
N ARG A 131 7.98 0.69 -26.74
CA ARG A 131 8.06 -0.77 -26.68
C ARG A 131 8.34 -1.13 -25.22
N MET A 132 7.30 -1.47 -24.48
CA MET A 132 7.41 -1.95 -23.10
C MET A 132 8.26 -3.22 -23.15
N HIS A 133 9.50 -3.13 -22.66
CA HIS A 133 10.40 -4.26 -22.62
C HIS A 133 9.96 -5.18 -21.47
N LEU A 134 8.92 -5.96 -21.72
CA LEU A 134 8.36 -6.90 -20.75
C LEU A 134 9.38 -8.00 -20.47
N SER A 135 9.52 -8.36 -19.20
CA SER A 135 10.29 -9.53 -18.78
C SER A 135 9.70 -10.81 -19.37
N PRO A 136 10.49 -11.89 -19.50
CA PRO A 136 10.00 -13.18 -19.99
C PRO A 136 8.74 -13.69 -19.23
N MET A 137 8.66 -13.40 -17.92
CA MET A 137 7.53 -13.78 -17.08
C MET A 137 6.28 -12.92 -17.34
N GLU A 138 6.45 -11.61 -17.52
CA GLU A 138 5.35 -10.71 -17.89
C GLU A 138 4.83 -11.05 -19.28
N ASN A 139 5.71 -11.36 -20.23
CA ASN A 139 5.32 -11.83 -21.56
C ASN A 139 4.49 -13.12 -21.49
N PHE A 140 4.83 -14.03 -20.58
CA PHE A 140 4.09 -15.27 -20.38
C PHE A 140 2.68 -15.02 -19.81
N LEU A 141 2.55 -14.11 -18.84
CA LEU A 141 1.24 -13.70 -18.30
C LEU A 141 0.39 -12.98 -19.35
N VAL A 142 0.98 -12.05 -20.10
CA VAL A 142 0.32 -11.33 -21.20
C VAL A 142 -0.13 -12.32 -22.27
N SER A 143 0.72 -13.25 -22.69
CA SER A 143 0.35 -14.28 -23.66
C SER A 143 -0.79 -15.16 -23.17
N ARG A 144 -0.81 -15.52 -21.87
CA ARG A 144 -1.92 -16.28 -21.26
C ARG A 144 -3.22 -15.49 -21.13
N LEU A 145 -3.16 -14.17 -21.03
CA LEU A 145 -4.33 -13.29 -20.96
C LEU A 145 -4.89 -12.98 -22.35
N LEU A 146 -4.02 -12.85 -23.35
CA LEU A 146 -4.39 -12.54 -24.73
C LEU A 146 -4.82 -13.79 -25.53
N THR A 147 -4.40 -14.98 -25.12
CA THR A 147 -4.86 -16.23 -25.73
C THR A 147 -6.21 -16.64 -25.13
N PRO A 148 -7.27 -16.80 -25.94
CA PRO A 148 -8.54 -17.32 -25.45
C PRO A 148 -8.32 -18.73 -24.89
N THR A 149 -8.54 -18.89 -23.58
CA THR A 149 -8.49 -20.21 -22.94
C THR A 149 -9.73 -21.02 -23.30
N GLN A 150 -9.66 -22.36 -23.22
CA GLN A 150 -10.80 -23.23 -23.55
C GLN A 150 -12.07 -22.89 -22.73
N SER A 151 -11.91 -22.41 -21.50
CA SER A 151 -13.02 -21.93 -20.66
C SER A 151 -13.63 -20.62 -21.16
N SER A 152 -12.84 -19.73 -21.77
CA SER A 152 -13.32 -18.50 -22.42
C SER A 152 -14.07 -18.82 -23.72
N LEU A 153 -13.57 -19.79 -24.50
CA LEU A 153 -14.24 -20.28 -25.72
C LEU A 153 -15.56 -20.99 -25.40
N ALA A 154 -15.57 -21.88 -24.40
CA ALA A 154 -16.78 -22.62 -24.00
C ALA A 154 -17.89 -21.71 -23.44
N ARG A 155 -17.54 -20.52 -22.94
CA ARG A 155 -18.47 -19.51 -22.42
C ARG A 155 -18.88 -18.46 -23.46
N SER A 156 -18.10 -18.29 -24.52
CA SER A 156 -18.38 -17.33 -25.58
C SER A 156 -19.39 -17.92 -26.58
N ARG A 157 -20.55 -17.29 -26.73
CA ARG A 157 -21.58 -17.66 -27.73
C ARG A 157 -21.23 -17.14 -29.14
N SER A 158 -19.96 -17.15 -29.50
CA SER A 158 -19.46 -16.72 -30.82
C SER A 158 -18.97 -17.89 -31.68
N THR A 159 -19.43 -19.11 -31.41
CA THR A 159 -19.28 -20.25 -32.33
C THR A 159 -20.21 -20.05 -33.54
N LEU A 160 -19.82 -19.18 -34.45
CA LEU A 160 -20.34 -19.16 -35.81
C LEU A 160 -19.39 -19.97 -36.69
N MET A 161 -19.89 -21.12 -37.15
CA MET A 161 -19.56 -21.78 -38.42
C MET A 161 -18.07 -21.93 -38.76
N LEU A 162 -17.51 -23.11 -38.47
CA LEU A 162 -16.53 -23.74 -39.36
C LEU A 162 -17.08 -25.12 -39.69
N SER A 163 -17.64 -25.20 -40.90
CA SER A 163 -17.81 -26.44 -41.67
C SER A 163 -16.46 -26.97 -42.12
#